data_AF-A0A430QH21-F1
#
_entry.id   AF-A0A430QH21-F1
#
_cell.length_a   1.000
_cell.length_b   1.000
_cell.length_c   1.000
_cell.angle_alpha   90.00
_cell.angle_beta   90.00
_cell.angle_gamma   90.00
#
_symmetry.space_group_name_H-M   'P 1'
#
loop_
_entity.id
_entity.type
_entity.pdbx_description
1 polymer ?
#
loop_
_entity_poly.entity_id
_entity_poly.type
_entity_poly.pdbx_seq_one_letter_code
_entity_poly.pdbx_strand_id
1 'polypeptide(L)'
;MKDYFGRVTEENIKNNFVLIYEILDEVIDYGYGQNTDTGILKSLITQAGTRTATKEETAQITNQVTGQIGWRREGIKYRRNELFLDIMESEISLPFRVIPLVRELGKTKMDVKVILKANFRPNLFAQKIEVHIPTPMNTSGVQVVCMKGRAKYKAAENAIIWKIRRISGMKDCQLSAEIELLQASDKQKRWMRPPISMNFEVPFAPSGFKVRFLKVFESKLNYSDHDVVKWVRYIGKSGLYETRC
;
A
#
# COMPACT_ATOMS: atom_id res chain seq x y z
N MET A 1 -11.69 7.55 -17.30
CA MET A 1 -10.45 7.17 -18.03
C MET A 1 -9.85 5.86 -17.54
N LYS A 2 -9.20 5.81 -16.35
CA LYS A 2 -8.59 4.56 -15.84
C LYS A 2 -9.59 3.40 -15.72
N ASP A 3 -10.80 3.69 -15.28
CA ASP A 3 -11.85 2.67 -15.14
C ASP A 3 -12.43 2.17 -16.47
N TYR A 4 -12.21 2.89 -17.58
CA TYR A 4 -12.76 2.56 -18.91
C TYR A 4 -11.77 1.74 -19.76
N PHE A 5 -10.49 2.11 -19.75
CA PHE A 5 -9.47 1.46 -20.58
C PHE A 5 -8.14 1.21 -19.84
N GLY A 6 -8.14 1.25 -18.51
CA GLY A 6 -7.01 0.85 -17.67
C GLY A 6 -5.92 1.91 -17.57
N ARG A 7 -4.74 1.65 -18.16
CA ARG A 7 -3.62 2.60 -18.10
C ARG A 7 -3.87 3.76 -19.07
N VAL A 8 -3.53 4.97 -18.65
CA VAL A 8 -3.60 6.16 -19.52
C VAL A 8 -2.24 6.30 -20.19
N THR A 9 -2.17 5.87 -21.46
CA THR A 9 -1.00 5.98 -22.35
C THR A 9 -1.42 6.70 -23.62
N GLU A 10 -0.46 7.25 -24.37
CA GLU A 10 -0.74 7.92 -25.65
C GLU A 10 -1.48 7.01 -26.63
N GLU A 11 -1.06 5.75 -26.73
CA GLU A 11 -1.71 4.72 -27.55
C GLU A 11 -3.17 4.51 -27.13
N ASN A 12 -3.45 4.37 -25.84
CA ASN A 12 -4.82 4.18 -25.35
C ASN A 12 -5.71 5.41 -25.59
N ILE A 13 -5.15 6.62 -25.57
CA ILE A 13 -5.89 7.84 -25.89
C ILE A 13 -6.27 7.87 -27.37
N LYS A 14 -5.31 7.57 -28.27
CA LYS A 14 -5.57 7.54 -29.72
C LYS A 14 -6.59 6.47 -30.09
N ASN A 15 -6.48 5.29 -29.50
CA ASN A 15 -7.35 4.16 -29.80
C ASN A 15 -8.78 4.31 -29.25
N ASN A 16 -8.97 5.14 -28.22
CA ASN A 16 -10.28 5.36 -27.59
C ASN A 16 -10.80 6.79 -27.79
N PHE A 17 -10.30 7.53 -28.78
CA PHE A 17 -10.59 8.97 -28.94
C PHE A 17 -12.09 9.26 -28.95
N VAL A 18 -12.91 8.52 -29.71
CA VAL A 18 -14.38 8.68 -29.77
C VAL A 18 -15.01 8.58 -28.38
N LEU A 19 -14.69 7.51 -27.64
CA LEU A 19 -15.18 7.30 -26.27
C LEU A 19 -14.76 8.44 -25.33
N ILE A 20 -13.57 9.00 -25.53
CA ILE A 20 -13.07 10.11 -24.71
C ILE A 20 -13.91 11.37 -24.94
N TYR A 21 -14.31 11.67 -26.18
CA TYR A 21 -15.21 12.79 -26.45
C TYR A 21 -16.58 12.60 -25.82
N GLU A 22 -17.17 11.41 -25.96
CA GLU A 22 -18.45 11.10 -25.32
C GLU A 22 -18.38 11.25 -23.79
N ILE A 23 -17.28 10.78 -23.18
CA ILE A 23 -17.07 10.98 -21.74
C ILE A 23 -16.94 12.46 -21.39
N LEU A 24 -16.22 13.25 -22.19
CA LEU A 24 -16.02 14.67 -21.89
C LEU A 24 -17.32 15.48 -22.04
N ASP A 25 -18.12 15.17 -23.05
CA ASP A 25 -19.41 15.83 -23.32
C ASP A 25 -20.42 15.54 -22.20
N GLU A 26 -20.47 14.29 -21.70
CA GLU A 26 -21.36 13.91 -20.60
C GLU A 26 -20.88 14.41 -19.23
N VAL A 27 -19.57 14.54 -19.03
CA VAL A 27 -19.00 14.98 -17.74
C VAL A 27 -19.01 16.50 -17.60
N ILE A 28 -18.84 17.24 -18.69
CA ILE A 28 -18.72 18.70 -18.68
C ILE A 28 -19.66 19.29 -19.72
N ASP A 29 -20.67 20.02 -19.24
CA ASP A 29 -21.56 20.81 -20.10
C ASP A 29 -21.30 22.30 -19.87
N TYR A 30 -20.98 23.04 -20.94
CA TYR A 30 -20.69 24.48 -20.92
C TYR A 30 -19.62 24.90 -19.88
N GLY A 31 -18.65 24.02 -19.61
CA GLY A 31 -17.59 24.24 -18.61
C GLY A 31 -18.00 23.93 -17.17
N TYR A 32 -19.24 23.50 -16.94
CA TYR A 32 -19.73 23.04 -15.64
C TYR A 32 -19.68 21.51 -15.57
N GLY A 33 -18.98 20.99 -14.56
CA GLY A 33 -18.96 19.55 -14.30
C GLY A 33 -20.32 19.07 -13.82
N GLN A 34 -20.86 18.04 -14.47
CA GLN A 34 -22.18 17.47 -14.18
C GLN A 34 -22.05 16.24 -13.27
N ASN A 35 -21.73 15.08 -13.86
CA ASN A 35 -21.62 13.82 -13.14
C ASN A 35 -20.34 13.09 -13.52
N THR A 36 -19.51 12.76 -12.53
CA THR A 36 -18.23 12.07 -12.71
C THR A 36 -18.26 10.60 -12.26
N ASP A 37 -19.43 10.07 -11.89
CA ASP A 37 -19.58 8.68 -11.44
C ASP A 37 -19.42 7.72 -12.63
N THR A 38 -18.34 6.94 -12.61
CA THR A 38 -18.02 6.01 -13.69
C THR A 38 -19.03 4.87 -13.82
N GLY A 39 -19.78 4.53 -12.78
CA GLY A 39 -20.85 3.53 -12.83
C GLY A 39 -22.05 3.98 -13.66
N ILE A 40 -22.41 5.26 -13.53
CA ILE A 40 -23.50 5.90 -14.27
C ILE A 40 -23.07 6.19 -15.71
N LEU A 41 -21.88 6.76 -15.88
CA LEU A 41 -21.33 7.06 -17.20
C LEU A 41 -21.24 5.78 -18.04
N LYS A 42 -20.87 4.63 -17.45
CA LYS A 42 -20.79 3.35 -18.19
C LYS A 42 -22.16 2.80 -18.64
N SER A 43 -23.25 3.25 -18.04
CA SER A 43 -24.61 2.93 -18.52
C SER A 43 -25.04 3.84 -19.67
N LEU A 44 -24.61 5.09 -19.68
CA LEU A 44 -24.96 6.08 -20.71
C LEU A 44 -24.07 5.91 -21.95
N ILE A 45 -22.78 5.68 -21.73
CA ILE A 45 -21.75 5.60 -22.75
C ILE A 45 -21.31 4.14 -22.87
N THR A 46 -21.83 3.45 -23.87
CA THR A 46 -21.50 2.04 -24.11
C THR A 46 -20.49 1.89 -25.24
N GLN A 47 -19.38 1.19 -24.99
CA GLN A 47 -18.38 0.86 -26.02
C GLN A 47 -18.91 -0.08 -27.11
N ALA A 48 -20.04 -0.72 -26.86
CA ALA A 48 -20.68 -1.62 -27.79
C ALA A 48 -21.59 -0.82 -28.72
N GLY A 49 -21.08 -0.49 -29.90
CA GLY A 49 -21.90 -0.05 -31.02
C GLY A 49 -23.13 -0.97 -31.15
N THR A 50 -24.30 -0.34 -31.20
CA THR A 50 -25.57 -0.98 -31.55
C THR A 50 -26.13 -2.00 -30.53
N ARG A 51 -26.33 -1.59 -29.27
CA ARG A 51 -27.52 -2.05 -28.52
C ARG A 51 -28.46 -0.87 -28.39
N THR A 52 -29.57 -0.88 -29.13
CA THR A 52 -30.71 -0.01 -28.80
C THR A 52 -31.17 -0.40 -27.40
N ALA A 53 -30.74 0.37 -26.40
CA ALA A 53 -31.29 0.27 -25.06
C ALA A 53 -32.81 0.36 -25.17
N THR A 54 -33.53 -0.55 -24.51
CA THR A 54 -34.99 -0.50 -24.54
C THR A 54 -35.46 0.79 -23.87
N LYS A 55 -36.65 1.30 -24.22
CA LYS A 55 -37.20 2.53 -23.60
C LYS A 55 -37.25 2.44 -22.07
N GLU A 56 -37.44 1.23 -21.54
CA GLU A 56 -37.43 0.92 -20.12
C GLU A 56 -36.02 1.02 -19.51
N GLU A 57 -34.98 0.50 -20.18
CA GLU A 57 -33.58 0.65 -19.75
C GLU A 57 -33.16 2.12 -19.74
N THR A 58 -33.51 2.90 -20.78
CA THR A 58 -33.22 4.35 -20.80
C THR A 58 -33.92 5.09 -19.66
N ALA A 59 -35.18 4.75 -19.36
CA ALA A 59 -35.92 5.38 -18.26
C ALA A 59 -35.34 5.02 -16.88
N GLN A 60 -34.87 3.78 -16.69
CA GLN A 60 -34.18 3.37 -15.46
C GLN A 60 -32.85 4.13 -15.28
N ILE A 61 -32.09 4.33 -16.36
CA ILE A 61 -30.84 5.09 -16.32
C ILE A 61 -31.14 6.56 -15.98
N THR A 62 -32.14 7.19 -16.61
CA THR A 62 -32.55 8.56 -16.28
C THR A 62 -32.95 8.69 -14.81
N ASN A 63 -33.75 7.76 -14.28
CA ASN A 63 -34.13 7.75 -12.86
C ASN A 63 -32.94 7.57 -11.91
N GLN A 64 -31.90 6.83 -12.33
CA GLN A 64 -30.68 6.66 -11.54
C GLN A 64 -29.79 7.92 -11.56
N VAL A 65 -29.77 8.65 -12.69
CA VAL A 65 -29.04 9.92 -12.85
C VAL A 65 -29.72 11.04 -12.07
N THR A 66 -31.05 11.12 -12.11
CA THR A 66 -31.84 12.15 -11.40
C THR A 66 -32.17 11.77 -9.96
N GLY A 67 -31.89 10.53 -9.56
CA GLY A 67 -32.16 9.99 -8.24
C GLY A 67 -31.13 10.42 -7.20
N GLN A 68 -31.49 10.34 -5.92
CA GLN A 68 -30.60 10.70 -4.80
C GLN A 68 -29.41 9.73 -4.62
N ILE A 69 -29.46 8.53 -5.21
CA ILE A 69 -28.42 7.49 -5.13
C ILE A 69 -27.96 7.10 -6.53
N GLY A 70 -26.83 7.67 -6.97
CA GLY A 70 -26.29 7.43 -8.32
C GLY A 70 -25.37 6.19 -8.43
N TRP A 71 -24.65 5.84 -7.37
CA TRP A 71 -23.55 4.86 -7.41
C TRP A 71 -23.99 3.38 -7.39
N ARG A 72 -25.29 3.09 -7.22
CA ARG A 72 -25.82 1.72 -7.11
C ARG A 72 -27.13 1.57 -7.88
N ARG A 73 -27.19 0.56 -8.76
CA ARG A 73 -28.42 0.21 -9.49
C ARG A 73 -29.42 -0.50 -8.59
N GLU A 74 -30.71 -0.29 -8.85
CA GLU A 74 -31.77 -1.02 -8.17
C GLU A 74 -31.85 -2.47 -8.65
N GLY A 75 -32.37 -3.38 -7.80
CA GLY A 75 -32.65 -4.76 -8.18
C GLY A 75 -31.44 -5.69 -8.35
N ILE A 76 -30.23 -5.26 -7.99
CA ILE A 76 -29.04 -6.14 -8.05
C ILE A 76 -29.23 -7.32 -7.08
N LYS A 77 -29.22 -8.54 -7.62
CA LYS A 77 -29.37 -9.78 -6.86
C LYS A 77 -28.15 -10.67 -7.04
N TYR A 78 -27.61 -11.15 -5.92
CA TYR A 78 -26.55 -12.15 -5.90
C TYR A 78 -27.09 -13.51 -5.44
N ARG A 79 -26.45 -14.59 -5.90
CA ARG A 79 -26.75 -15.95 -5.41
C ARG A 79 -26.39 -16.10 -3.92
N ARG A 80 -25.33 -15.43 -3.49
CA ARG A 80 -24.88 -15.33 -2.11
C ARG A 80 -24.42 -13.90 -1.85
N ASN A 81 -24.89 -13.31 -0.77
CA ASN A 81 -24.47 -11.97 -0.38
C ASN A 81 -23.22 -12.08 0.49
N GLU A 82 -22.10 -11.60 -0.02
CA GLU A 82 -20.82 -11.59 0.68
C GLU A 82 -20.22 -10.18 0.63
N LEU A 83 -19.60 -9.77 1.72
CA LEU A 83 -18.96 -8.47 1.85
C LEU A 83 -17.54 -8.65 2.38
N PHE A 84 -16.59 -8.00 1.72
CA PHE A 84 -15.18 -8.00 2.12
C PHE A 84 -14.75 -6.58 2.49
N LEU A 85 -14.23 -6.41 3.71
CA LEU A 85 -13.69 -5.14 4.20
C LEU A 85 -12.19 -5.27 4.39
N ASP A 86 -11.44 -4.53 3.59
CA ASP A 86 -9.99 -4.37 3.77
C ASP A 86 -9.73 -3.04 4.49
N ILE A 87 -9.27 -3.14 5.74
CA ILE A 87 -8.89 -1.98 6.56
C ILE A 87 -7.39 -1.78 6.40
N MET A 88 -7.02 -0.73 5.66
CA MET A 88 -5.63 -0.37 5.42
C MET A 88 -5.23 0.79 6.32
N GLU A 89 -4.18 0.59 7.11
CA GLU A 89 -3.61 1.65 7.94
C GLU A 89 -2.17 1.95 7.53
N SER A 90 -1.88 3.24 7.47
CA SER A 90 -0.56 3.81 7.34
C SER A 90 -0.36 4.83 8.48
N GLU A 91 0.85 4.92 9.02
CA GLU A 91 1.35 6.07 9.81
C GLU A 91 0.95 6.24 11.29
N ILE A 92 0.32 5.27 11.98
CA ILE A 92 -0.04 5.46 13.41
C ILE A 92 0.56 4.39 14.33
N SER A 93 1.39 4.85 15.28
CA SER A 93 2.21 4.06 16.21
C SER A 93 3.21 3.13 15.51
N LEU A 94 4.50 3.34 15.77
CA LEU A 94 5.55 2.56 15.12
C LEU A 94 5.59 1.14 15.72
N PRO A 95 5.20 0.07 14.97
CA PRO A 95 5.23 -1.29 15.49
C PRO A 95 6.67 -1.77 15.73
N PHE A 96 7.65 -1.05 15.18
CA PHE A 96 9.06 -1.32 15.34
C PHE A 96 9.81 -0.11 15.87
N ARG A 97 10.80 -0.37 16.72
CA ARG A 97 11.84 0.59 17.08
C ARG A 97 13.18 0.06 16.61
N VAL A 98 13.80 0.77 15.68
CA VAL A 98 15.16 0.49 15.21
C VAL A 98 16.14 1.33 16.02
N ILE A 99 17.12 0.67 16.63
CA ILE A 99 18.19 1.28 17.42
C ILE A 99 19.51 1.01 16.72
N PRO A 100 20.04 1.98 15.95
CA PRO A 100 21.37 1.88 15.38
C PRO A 100 22.45 2.19 16.41
N LEU A 101 23.54 1.46 16.36
CA LEU A 101 24.75 1.67 17.14
C LEU A 101 25.93 1.58 16.17
N VAL A 102 26.64 2.69 16.01
CA VAL A 102 27.73 2.83 15.05
C VAL A 102 29.00 3.18 15.81
N ARG A 103 30.06 2.38 15.64
CA ARG A 103 31.38 2.61 16.24
C ARG A 103 32.44 2.60 15.14
N GLU A 104 33.19 3.68 15.03
CA GLU A 104 34.35 3.77 14.14
C GLU A 104 35.56 3.14 14.86
N LEU A 105 36.23 2.18 14.21
CA LEU A 105 37.42 1.48 14.71
C LEU A 105 38.63 1.92 13.88
N GLY A 106 39.14 3.12 14.17
CA GLY A 106 40.22 3.73 13.38
C GLY A 106 39.71 4.30 12.05
N LYS A 107 40.61 4.36 11.05
CA LYS A 107 40.31 4.96 9.73
C LYS A 107 39.81 3.96 8.67
N THR A 108 39.95 2.66 8.93
CA THR A 108 39.76 1.60 7.92
C THR A 108 38.69 0.59 8.31
N LYS A 109 38.08 0.72 9.49
CA LYS A 109 37.10 -0.25 9.98
C LYS A 109 36.00 0.43 10.79
N MET A 110 34.81 -0.14 10.69
CA MET A 110 33.61 0.40 11.29
C MET A 110 32.68 -0.74 11.69
N ASP A 111 32.25 -0.73 12.95
CA ASP A 111 31.26 -1.68 13.47
C ASP A 111 29.89 -1.03 13.50
N VAL A 112 28.91 -1.71 12.92
CA VAL A 112 27.51 -1.31 12.89
C VAL A 112 26.68 -2.41 13.54
N LYS A 113 25.96 -2.06 14.60
CA LYS A 113 25.01 -2.93 15.26
C LYS A 113 23.62 -2.31 15.18
N VAL A 114 22.66 -3.06 14.63
CA VAL A 114 21.27 -2.62 14.52
C VAL A 114 20.40 -3.55 15.34
N ILE A 115 19.69 -2.99 16.32
CA ILE A 115 18.72 -3.70 17.14
C ILE A 115 17.33 -3.32 16.66
N LEU A 116 16.56 -4.33 16.24
CA LEU A 116 15.17 -4.19 15.85
C LEU A 116 14.27 -4.71 16.97
N LYS A 117 13.49 -3.82 17.59
CA LYS A 117 12.52 -4.15 18.64
C LYS A 117 11.10 -4.13 18.11
N ALA A 118 10.35 -5.20 18.31
CA ALA A 118 8.93 -5.29 17.96
C ALA A 118 8.05 -4.82 19.14
N ASN A 119 7.46 -3.63 19.02
CA ASN A 119 6.65 -2.99 20.08
C ASN A 119 5.14 -3.17 19.84
N PHE A 120 4.71 -4.42 19.62
CA PHE A 120 3.29 -4.76 19.49
C PHE A 120 2.99 -6.04 20.27
N ARG A 121 1.71 -6.38 20.40
CA ARG A 121 1.25 -7.50 21.26
C ARG A 121 1.95 -8.82 20.90
N PRO A 122 2.33 -9.66 21.88
CA PRO A 122 3.14 -10.85 21.66
C PRO A 122 2.45 -11.96 20.83
N ASN A 123 1.12 -11.98 20.82
CA ASN A 123 0.31 -12.89 20.01
C ASN A 123 0.18 -12.46 18.53
N LEU A 124 0.53 -11.21 18.22
CA LEU A 124 0.58 -10.71 16.85
C LEU A 124 1.97 -10.97 16.25
N PHE A 125 2.04 -10.95 14.93
CA PHE A 125 3.28 -11.13 14.19
C PHE A 125 3.34 -10.19 12.98
N ALA A 126 4.53 -9.69 12.69
CA ALA A 126 4.84 -8.95 11.47
C ALA A 126 5.58 -9.86 10.48
N GLN A 127 5.44 -9.57 9.20
CA GLN A 127 5.98 -10.36 8.09
C GLN A 127 6.68 -9.49 7.05
N LYS A 128 7.46 -10.14 6.17
CA LYS A 128 8.16 -9.48 5.06
C LYS A 128 8.94 -8.24 5.50
N ILE A 129 9.69 -8.39 6.58
CA ILE A 129 10.49 -7.30 7.15
C ILE A 129 11.78 -7.19 6.35
N GLU A 130 12.07 -5.98 5.88
CA GLU A 130 13.29 -5.64 5.16
C GLU A 130 13.86 -4.34 5.74
N VAL A 131 15.02 -4.45 6.39
CA VAL A 131 15.74 -3.29 6.94
C VAL A 131 16.88 -2.95 5.99
N HIS A 132 16.93 -1.70 5.56
CA HIS A 132 17.98 -1.15 4.70
C HIS A 132 18.92 -0.31 5.56
N ILE A 133 20.15 -0.78 5.71
CA ILE A 133 21.17 -0.13 6.54
C ILE A 133 22.24 0.45 5.60
N PRO A 134 22.30 1.78 5.40
CA PRO A 134 23.28 2.41 4.54
C PRO A 134 24.71 2.15 5.03
N THR A 135 25.64 1.99 4.10
CA THR A 135 27.09 1.91 4.36
C THR A 135 27.81 3.11 3.73
N PRO A 136 29.03 3.43 4.19
CA PRO A 136 29.87 4.44 3.55
C PRO A 136 30.16 4.14 2.07
N MET A 137 30.41 5.18 1.27
CA MET A 137 30.75 5.04 -0.16
C MET A 137 32.13 4.40 -0.39
N ASN A 138 33.02 4.47 0.60
CA ASN A 138 34.36 3.90 0.56
C ASN A 138 34.43 2.48 1.16
N THR A 139 33.29 1.78 1.27
CA THR A 139 33.24 0.41 1.75
C THR A 139 33.93 -0.56 0.79
N SER A 140 34.95 -1.27 1.26
CA SER A 140 35.64 -2.33 0.51
C SER A 140 35.07 -3.72 0.80
N GLY A 141 34.66 -3.98 2.04
CA GLY A 141 34.21 -5.29 2.50
C GLY A 141 33.19 -5.15 3.62
N VAL A 142 32.27 -6.11 3.71
CA VAL A 142 31.26 -6.16 4.77
C VAL A 142 31.08 -7.59 5.23
N GLN A 143 31.29 -7.83 6.52
CA GLN A 143 30.97 -9.09 7.20
C GLN A 143 29.73 -8.89 8.05
N VAL A 144 28.69 -9.70 7.84
CA VAL A 144 27.41 -9.59 8.56
C VAL A 144 27.15 -10.84 9.40
N VAL A 145 26.67 -10.61 10.61
CA VAL A 145 26.20 -11.64 11.54
C VAL A 145 24.80 -11.27 12.01
N CYS A 146 23.82 -12.15 11.76
CA CYS A 146 22.47 -11.96 12.24
C CYS A 146 21.90 -13.29 12.78
N MET A 147 21.26 -13.23 13.96
CA MET A 147 20.64 -14.41 14.58
C MET A 147 19.29 -14.77 13.93
N LYS A 148 18.66 -13.82 13.23
CA LYS A 148 17.33 -13.98 12.66
C LYS A 148 17.29 -13.39 11.26
N GLY A 149 16.74 -14.14 10.31
CA GLY A 149 16.65 -13.71 8.92
C GLY A 149 17.96 -13.91 8.16
N ARG A 150 18.11 -13.21 7.05
CA ARG A 150 19.31 -13.23 6.21
C ARG A 150 19.72 -11.80 5.89
N ALA A 151 21.00 -11.50 6.04
CA ALA A 151 21.58 -10.21 5.71
C ALA A 151 22.55 -10.36 4.53
N LYS A 152 22.54 -9.39 3.62
CA LYS A 152 23.49 -9.34 2.51
C LYS A 152 23.87 -7.90 2.19
N TYR A 153 25.15 -7.66 1.98
CA TYR A 153 25.63 -6.38 1.44
C TYR A 153 25.36 -6.30 -0.07
N LYS A 154 24.81 -5.16 -0.50
CA LYS A 154 24.60 -4.81 -1.91
C LYS A 154 25.44 -3.58 -2.25
N ALA A 155 26.56 -3.80 -2.95
CA ALA A 155 27.47 -2.73 -3.36
C ALA A 155 26.80 -1.67 -4.24
N ALA A 156 25.91 -2.07 -5.17
CA ALA A 156 25.20 -1.13 -6.04
C ALA A 156 24.29 -0.15 -5.28
N GLU A 157 23.81 -0.53 -4.10
CA GLU A 157 22.94 0.30 -3.25
C GLU A 157 23.72 0.94 -2.08
N ASN A 158 25.01 0.63 -1.93
CA ASN A 158 25.83 0.96 -0.74
C ASN A 158 25.07 0.70 0.57
N ALA A 159 24.47 -0.49 0.68
CA ALA A 159 23.60 -0.83 1.79
C ALA A 159 23.64 -2.32 2.15
N ILE A 160 23.47 -2.60 3.43
CA ILE A 160 23.19 -3.92 3.96
C ILE A 160 21.68 -4.12 3.98
N ILE A 161 21.22 -5.17 3.32
CA ILE A 161 19.81 -5.54 3.27
C ILE A 161 19.57 -6.71 4.21
N TRP A 162 18.78 -6.47 5.27
CA TRP A 162 18.45 -7.47 6.27
C TRP A 162 16.98 -7.89 6.15
N LYS A 163 16.76 -9.12 5.68
CA LYS A 163 15.42 -9.68 5.43
C LYS A 163 15.03 -10.67 6.52
N ILE A 164 13.91 -10.40 7.18
CA ILE A 164 13.33 -11.25 8.22
C ILE A 164 11.94 -11.69 7.78
N ARG A 165 11.72 -13.01 7.68
CA ARG A 165 10.43 -13.55 7.22
C ARG A 165 9.28 -13.19 8.17
N ARG A 166 9.51 -13.34 9.49
CA ARG A 166 8.49 -13.15 10.52
C ARG A 166 9.08 -12.81 11.88
N ILE A 167 8.44 -11.91 12.62
CA ILE A 167 8.75 -11.61 14.04
C ILE A 167 7.46 -11.50 14.85
N SER A 168 7.45 -12.10 16.03
CA SER A 168 6.36 -11.94 17.00
C SER A 168 6.51 -10.63 17.76
N GLY A 169 5.42 -10.12 18.31
CA GLY A 169 5.46 -8.91 19.14
C GLY A 169 6.27 -9.11 20.43
N MET A 170 6.75 -8.01 21.00
CA MET A 170 7.60 -7.98 22.20
C MET A 170 8.87 -8.83 22.08
N LYS A 171 9.38 -9.01 20.87
CA LYS A 171 10.64 -9.69 20.60
C LYS A 171 11.64 -8.72 19.96
N ASP A 172 12.89 -8.89 20.35
CA ASP A 172 14.01 -8.14 19.81
C ASP A 172 14.87 -9.07 18.95
N CYS A 173 15.46 -8.52 17.90
CA CYS A 173 16.50 -9.20 17.14
C CYS A 173 17.59 -8.20 16.75
N GLN A 174 18.79 -8.70 16.49
CA GLN A 174 19.94 -7.86 16.20
C GLN A 174 20.71 -8.37 14.99
N LEU A 175 21.33 -7.41 14.30
CA LEU A 175 22.33 -7.61 13.28
C LEU A 175 23.59 -6.86 13.70
N SER A 176 24.74 -7.53 13.57
CA SER A 176 26.05 -6.93 13.70
C SER A 176 26.75 -7.00 12.35
N ALA A 177 27.38 -5.91 11.93
CA ALA A 177 28.14 -5.82 10.71
C ALA A 177 29.48 -5.18 10.99
N GLU A 178 30.52 -5.78 10.44
CA GLU A 178 31.86 -5.23 10.39
C GLU A 178 32.10 -4.73 8.97
N ILE A 179 32.39 -3.44 8.83
CA ILE A 179 32.56 -2.76 7.55
C ILE A 179 34.02 -2.33 7.44
N GLU A 180 34.68 -2.83 6.40
CA GLU A 180 36.01 -2.39 6.01
C GLU A 180 35.89 -1.17 5.08
N LEU A 181 36.75 -0.19 5.32
CA LEU A 181 36.79 1.09 4.62
C LEU A 181 38.15 1.26 3.95
N LEU A 182 38.12 1.69 2.70
CA LEU A 182 39.32 2.21 2.04
C LEU A 182 39.73 3.52 2.70
N GLN A 183 41.04 3.74 2.82
CA GLN A 183 41.57 4.98 3.37
C GLN A 183 41.08 6.16 2.54
N ALA A 184 40.25 6.99 3.16
CA ALA A 184 39.76 8.20 2.55
C ALA A 184 40.87 9.26 2.52
N SER A 185 41.02 9.94 1.38
CA SER A 185 41.86 11.15 1.31
C SER A 185 41.26 12.25 2.20
N ASP A 186 42.09 13.15 2.76
CA ASP A 186 41.61 14.24 3.66
C ASP A 186 40.55 15.18 3.04
N LYS A 187 40.35 15.13 1.71
CA LYS A 187 39.31 15.90 1.00
C LYS A 187 37.94 15.20 0.95
N GLN A 188 37.82 13.96 1.42
CA GLN A 188 36.57 13.21 1.33
C GLN A 188 35.62 13.63 2.45
N LYS A 189 34.39 14.04 2.08
CA LYS A 189 33.36 14.46 3.05
C LYS A 189 33.06 13.33 4.04
N ARG A 190 33.01 13.68 5.33
CA ARG A 190 32.62 12.76 6.40
C ARG A 190 31.25 12.15 6.08
N TRP A 191 31.14 10.83 6.20
CA TRP A 191 29.91 10.11 5.93
C TRP A 191 28.79 10.62 6.85
N MET A 192 27.73 11.16 6.25
CA MET A 192 26.62 11.81 6.97
C MET A 192 25.63 10.83 7.60
N ARG A 193 25.92 9.53 7.58
CA ARG A 193 25.11 8.46 8.17
C ARG A 193 23.63 8.56 7.75
N PRO A 194 23.32 8.22 6.47
CA PRO A 194 21.97 8.28 5.97
C PRO A 194 21.01 7.45 6.84
N PRO A 195 19.71 7.82 6.91
CA PRO A 195 18.77 7.12 7.77
C PRO A 195 18.62 5.65 7.37
N ILE A 196 18.47 4.77 8.36
CA ILE A 196 18.08 3.38 8.15
C ILE A 196 16.60 3.37 7.83
N SER A 197 16.24 2.77 6.70
CA SER A 197 14.85 2.60 6.30
C SER A 197 14.36 1.17 6.52
N MET A 198 13.05 1.01 6.68
CA MET A 198 12.45 -0.30 6.95
C MET A 198 11.11 -0.49 6.24
N ASN A 199 10.95 -1.65 5.62
CA ASN A 199 9.69 -2.11 5.06
C ASN A 199 9.14 -3.30 5.86
N PHE A 200 7.84 -3.35 6.10
CA PHE A 200 7.17 -4.47 6.77
C PHE A 200 5.67 -4.53 6.48
N GLU A 201 5.08 -5.71 6.70
CA GLU A 201 3.63 -5.95 6.67
C GLU A 201 3.15 -6.48 8.02
N VAL A 202 2.05 -5.93 8.53
CA VAL A 202 1.38 -6.41 9.74
C VAL A 202 -0.09 -6.75 9.44
N PRO A 203 -0.58 -7.95 9.83
CA PRO A 203 -1.97 -8.37 9.61
C PRO A 203 -2.90 -7.85 10.72
N PHE A 204 -2.65 -6.64 11.20
CA PHE A 204 -3.43 -5.97 12.25
C PHE A 204 -3.38 -4.46 12.00
N ALA A 205 -4.36 -3.72 12.54
CA ALA A 205 -4.35 -2.27 12.59
C ALA A 205 -3.40 -1.80 13.70
N PRO A 206 -2.28 -1.12 13.39
CA PRO A 206 -1.39 -0.56 14.39
C PRO A 206 -2.08 0.40 15.37
N SER A 207 -3.11 1.14 14.92
CA SER A 207 -3.89 2.04 15.78
C SER A 207 -4.71 1.31 16.85
N GLY A 208 -4.90 -0.01 16.71
CA GLY A 208 -5.86 -0.79 17.49
C GLY A 208 -7.31 -0.62 17.03
N PHE A 209 -7.56 0.07 15.92
CA PHE A 209 -8.87 0.16 15.30
C PHE A 209 -9.40 -1.23 14.99
N LYS A 210 -10.67 -1.45 15.35
CA LYS A 210 -11.37 -2.69 15.10
C LYS A 210 -12.83 -2.41 14.74
N VAL A 211 -13.29 -3.02 13.65
CA VAL A 211 -14.72 -3.11 13.34
C VAL A 211 -15.36 -3.96 14.43
N ARG A 212 -16.19 -3.33 15.26
CA ARG A 212 -16.94 -4.01 16.34
C ARG A 212 -18.19 -4.70 15.80
N PHE A 213 -18.89 -4.03 14.89
CA PHE A 213 -20.07 -4.53 14.23
C PHE A 213 -20.20 -3.86 12.87
N LEU A 214 -20.85 -4.55 11.95
CA LEU A 214 -21.29 -4.01 10.67
C LEU A 214 -22.67 -4.62 10.41
N LYS A 215 -23.70 -3.78 10.37
CA LYS A 215 -25.07 -4.24 10.13
C LYS A 215 -25.45 -4.02 8.68
N VAL A 216 -26.03 -5.05 8.05
CA VAL A 216 -26.48 -5.00 6.65
C VAL A 216 -27.97 -5.33 6.60
N PHE A 217 -28.73 -4.47 5.95
CA PHE A 217 -30.17 -4.64 5.74
C PHE A 217 -30.54 -4.22 4.33
N GLU A 218 -31.36 -5.02 3.65
CA GLU A 218 -31.94 -4.69 2.35
C GLU A 218 -33.44 -4.93 2.38
N SER A 219 -34.21 -3.84 2.50
CA SER A 219 -35.66 -3.91 2.66
C SER A 219 -36.38 -4.35 1.38
N LYS A 220 -35.82 -4.03 0.20
CA LYS A 220 -36.46 -4.35 -1.09
C LYS A 220 -36.36 -5.83 -1.46
N LEU A 221 -35.23 -6.47 -1.12
CA LEU A 221 -34.96 -7.88 -1.43
C LEU A 221 -35.11 -8.79 -0.20
N ASN A 222 -35.58 -8.24 0.91
CA ASN A 222 -35.91 -8.92 2.15
C ASN A 222 -34.78 -9.82 2.69
N TYR A 223 -33.54 -9.37 2.57
CA TYR A 223 -32.41 -10.04 3.24
C TYR A 223 -31.86 -9.18 4.37
N SER A 224 -31.47 -9.86 5.42
CA SER A 224 -31.08 -9.30 6.71
C SER A 224 -29.61 -9.56 7.00
N ASP A 225 -29.17 -9.14 8.19
CA ASP A 225 -27.79 -9.28 8.63
C ASP A 225 -27.28 -10.72 8.62
N HIS A 226 -28.16 -11.68 8.88
CA HIS A 226 -27.86 -13.11 8.95
C HIS A 226 -27.67 -13.75 7.58
N ASP A 227 -28.18 -13.11 6.53
CA ASP A 227 -28.14 -13.60 5.15
C ASP A 227 -26.88 -13.14 4.40
N VAL A 228 -26.02 -12.36 5.08
CA VAL A 228 -24.82 -11.75 4.50
C VAL A 228 -23.58 -12.24 5.24
N VAL A 229 -22.68 -12.89 4.51
CA VAL A 229 -21.37 -13.27 5.04
C VAL A 229 -20.43 -12.06 4.99
N LYS A 230 -19.75 -11.75 6.10
CA LYS A 230 -18.87 -10.59 6.21
C LYS A 230 -17.46 -11.03 6.56
N TRP A 231 -16.51 -10.58 5.77
CA TRP A 231 -15.09 -10.78 5.99
C TRP A 231 -14.44 -9.43 6.30
N VAL A 232 -13.58 -9.41 7.30
CA VAL A 232 -12.77 -8.23 7.63
C VAL A 232 -11.31 -8.64 7.66
N ARG A 233 -10.49 -7.89 6.94
CA ARG A 233 -9.04 -8.06 6.92
C ARG A 233 -8.37 -6.76 7.29
N TYR A 234 -7.40 -6.84 8.20
CA TYR A 234 -6.58 -5.69 8.60
C TYR A 234 -5.21 -5.81 7.95
N ILE A 235 -4.76 -4.72 7.33
CA ILE A 235 -3.46 -4.64 6.68
C ILE A 235 -2.80 -3.32 7.10
N GLY A 236 -1.87 -3.41 8.04
CA GLY A 236 -0.92 -2.32 8.27
C GLY A 236 0.31 -2.52 7.40
N LYS A 237 0.71 -1.47 6.68
CA LYS A 237 1.97 -1.44 5.95
C LYS A 237 2.86 -0.35 6.51
N SER A 238 4.17 -0.57 6.44
CA SER A 238 5.12 0.52 6.63
C SER A 238 4.88 1.61 5.56
N GLY A 239 4.63 2.84 6.00
CA GLY A 239 4.88 4.03 5.17
C GLY A 239 6.38 4.29 5.07
N LEU A 240 6.78 5.57 4.99
CA LEU A 240 8.19 5.96 5.12
C LEU A 240 8.65 5.75 6.57
N TYR A 241 9.25 4.60 6.88
CA TYR A 241 9.92 4.37 8.16
C TYR A 241 11.41 4.65 7.99
N GLU A 242 11.88 5.75 8.58
CA GLU A 242 13.29 6.14 8.58
C GLU A 242 13.74 6.49 10.00
N THR A 243 14.89 5.98 10.40
CA THR A 243 15.54 6.37 11.66
C THR A 243 16.96 6.86 11.39
N ARG A 244 17.33 7.98 12.00
CA ARG A 244 18.69 8.53 11.89
C ARG A 244 19.60 7.94 12.97
N CYS A 245 20.88 7.80 12.62
CA CYS A 245 21.94 7.24 13.45
C CYS A 245 22.99 8.28 13.85
#